data_AF-A0A2E6M3A8-F1
#
_entry.id   AF-A0A2E6M3A8-F1
#
_cell.length_a   1.000
_cell.length_b   1.000
_cell.length_c   1.000
_cell.angle_alpha   90.00
_cell.angle_beta   90.00
_cell.angle_gamma   90.00
#
_symmetry.space_group_name_H-M   'P 1'
#
loop_
_entity.id
_entity.type
_entity.pdbx_description
1 polymer ?
#
loop_
_entity_poly.entity_id
_entity_poly.type
_entity_poly.pdbx_seq_one_letter_code
_entity_poly.pdbx_strand_id
1 'polypeptide(L)'
;MAGPIRFQCYINPRTISAPLKEALTDLPRIASLVEKDTGWSLSGTLPVRVTDRNSIAQSMREDLQKRVMPVLRYSDSKEVTQSKIADIKTLNKFMPKTWVLKLGASLVMGAYLCGKKEVVIPNSSRHHRLTADYYRSVLYHELIHVAQDQRHPALFDHVNGMSREIMKEPEARLLNRSKWKDMTSKLNSCMTIVEGQPFYLQKIHDKQYFPNKNKFIGFRNMLIKAIFTLIPDTKKKLDQYGSGADFFKLHSAQSPVVDEFFQPQIAETRFAKVSG
;
A
#
# COMPACT_ATOMS: atom_id res chain seq x y z
N MET A 1 -1.36 -31.08 1.92
CA MET A 1 -2.31 -29.97 2.08
C MET A 1 -1.77 -29.04 3.14
N ALA A 2 -1.62 -27.75 2.87
CA ALA A 2 -1.22 -26.79 3.91
C ALA A 2 -2.38 -26.66 4.90
N GLY A 3 -2.10 -26.73 6.21
CA GLY A 3 -3.11 -26.56 7.26
C GLY A 3 -3.67 -25.13 7.31
N PRO A 4 -4.70 -24.88 8.15
CA PRO A 4 -5.28 -23.56 8.32
C PRO A 4 -4.22 -22.53 8.73
N ILE A 5 -4.42 -21.27 8.32
CA ILE A 5 -3.49 -20.18 8.66
C ILE A 5 -3.30 -20.06 10.18
N ARG A 6 -2.06 -19.89 10.59
CA ARG A 6 -1.65 -19.62 11.98
C ARG A 6 -0.99 -18.25 12.05
N PHE A 7 -1.35 -17.47 13.06
CA PHE A 7 -0.78 -16.14 13.26
C PHE A 7 0.31 -16.17 14.33
N GLN A 8 1.48 -15.62 13.99
CA GLN A 8 2.55 -15.40 14.95
C GLN A 8 2.69 -13.90 15.21
N CYS A 9 2.09 -13.45 16.31
CA CYS A 9 2.04 -12.02 16.64
C CYS A 9 3.28 -11.60 17.42
N TYR A 10 4.09 -10.70 16.85
CA TYR A 10 5.25 -10.10 17.49
C TYR A 10 4.85 -8.75 18.09
N ILE A 11 4.58 -8.75 19.40
CA ILE A 11 3.99 -7.62 20.12
C ILE A 11 4.93 -7.20 21.26
N ASN A 12 5.10 -5.89 21.46
CA ASN A 12 5.60 -5.38 22.73
C ASN A 12 4.42 -5.19 23.71
N PRO A 13 4.27 -6.04 24.75
CA PRO A 13 3.09 -6.05 25.61
C PRO A 13 2.95 -4.77 26.44
N ARG A 14 4.05 -4.02 26.64
CA ARG A 14 4.05 -2.78 27.43
C ARG A 14 3.53 -1.58 26.65
N THR A 15 3.50 -1.66 25.33
CA THR A 15 3.18 -0.50 24.49
C THR A 15 1.92 -0.68 23.66
N ILE A 16 1.47 -1.92 23.40
CA ILE A 16 0.30 -2.20 22.57
C ILE A 16 -0.97 -1.53 23.10
N SER A 17 -1.69 -0.82 22.24
CA SER A 17 -2.99 -0.25 22.59
C SER A 17 -4.05 -1.34 22.79
N ALA A 18 -4.96 -1.18 23.76
CA ALA A 18 -6.04 -2.13 24.01
C ALA A 18 -6.90 -2.42 22.75
N PRO A 19 -7.28 -1.43 21.92
CA PRO A 19 -8.03 -1.69 20.69
C PRO A 19 -7.26 -2.53 19.66
N LEU A 20 -5.95 -2.35 19.54
CA LEU A 20 -5.12 -3.19 18.66
C LEU A 20 -4.99 -4.61 19.22
N LYS A 21 -4.81 -4.75 20.53
CA LYS A 21 -4.76 -6.07 21.19
C LYS A 21 -6.04 -6.86 20.93
N GLU A 22 -7.20 -6.21 21.09
CA GLU A 22 -8.51 -6.79 20.81
C GLU A 22 -8.63 -7.21 19.33
N ALA A 23 -8.27 -6.34 18.39
CA ALA A 23 -8.30 -6.67 16.96
C ALA A 23 -7.38 -7.85 16.59
N LEU A 24 -6.22 -7.99 17.23
CA LEU A 24 -5.31 -9.12 16.97
C LEU A 24 -5.87 -10.46 17.45
N THR A 25 -6.70 -10.48 18.51
CA THR A 25 -7.38 -11.72 18.93
C THR A 25 -8.42 -12.20 17.91
N ASP A 26 -8.86 -11.30 17.05
CA ASP A 26 -9.89 -11.54 16.03
C ASP A 26 -9.32 -12.02 14.68
N LEU A 27 -8.00 -12.14 14.56
CA LEU A 27 -7.32 -12.55 13.32
C LEU A 27 -7.90 -13.83 12.69
N PRO A 28 -8.21 -14.91 13.44
CA PRO A 28 -8.84 -16.10 12.86
C PRO A 28 -10.18 -15.80 12.19
N ARG A 29 -11.04 -14.98 12.83
CA ARG A 29 -12.34 -14.60 12.28
C ARG A 29 -12.18 -13.72 11.04
N ILE A 30 -11.23 -12.78 11.06
CA ILE A 30 -10.92 -11.92 9.92
C ILE A 30 -10.42 -12.77 8.75
N ALA A 31 -9.55 -13.75 8.98
CA ALA A 31 -9.12 -14.67 7.93
C ALA A 31 -10.28 -15.46 7.32
N SER A 32 -11.19 -16.02 8.13
CA SER A 32 -12.37 -16.71 7.59
C SER A 32 -13.26 -15.77 6.76
N LEU A 33 -13.36 -14.49 7.12
CA LEU A 33 -14.07 -13.50 6.31
C LEU A 33 -13.36 -13.26 4.97
N VAL A 34 -12.03 -13.13 4.97
CA VAL A 34 -11.23 -12.99 3.73
C VAL A 34 -11.41 -14.20 2.83
N GLU A 35 -11.32 -15.42 3.36
CA GLU A 35 -11.50 -16.65 2.57
C GLU A 35 -12.90 -16.71 1.96
N LYS A 36 -13.93 -16.33 2.73
CA LYS A 36 -15.32 -16.25 2.24
C LYS A 36 -15.45 -15.25 1.09
N ASP A 37 -14.90 -14.05 1.24
CA ASP A 37 -15.13 -12.95 0.30
C ASP A 37 -14.29 -13.06 -0.97
N THR A 38 -13.10 -13.63 -0.86
CA THR A 38 -12.19 -13.81 -2.00
C THR A 38 -12.38 -15.16 -2.68
N GLY A 39 -12.87 -16.17 -1.95
CA GLY A 39 -12.87 -17.56 -2.39
C GLY A 39 -11.48 -18.20 -2.41
N TRP A 40 -10.49 -17.57 -1.78
CA TRP A 40 -9.11 -18.06 -1.69
C TRP A 40 -8.79 -18.52 -0.28
N SER A 41 -8.23 -19.72 -0.14
CA SER A 41 -7.77 -20.22 1.15
C SER A 41 -6.51 -19.50 1.63
N LEU A 42 -6.47 -19.18 2.92
CA LEU A 42 -5.29 -18.69 3.63
C LEU A 42 -4.63 -19.85 4.38
N SER A 43 -3.33 -20.03 4.18
CA SER A 43 -2.61 -21.15 4.79
C SER A 43 -1.21 -20.78 5.30
N GLY A 44 -0.62 -21.68 6.10
CA GLY A 44 0.74 -21.52 6.61
C GLY A 44 0.83 -20.71 7.90
N THR A 45 2.03 -20.21 8.22
CA THR A 45 2.26 -19.34 9.40
C THR A 45 2.54 -17.92 8.93
N LEU A 46 1.72 -16.97 9.37
CA LEU A 46 1.84 -15.55 9.03
C LEU A 46 2.37 -14.74 10.23
N PRO A 47 3.59 -14.18 10.12
CA PRO A 47 4.09 -13.16 11.03
C PRO A 47 3.24 -11.89 11.00
N VAL A 48 2.77 -11.45 12.16
CA VAL A 48 2.09 -10.16 12.35
C VAL A 48 2.91 -9.32 13.33
N ARG A 49 3.61 -8.31 12.82
CA ARG A 49 4.49 -7.45 13.61
C ARG A 49 3.80 -6.17 14.02
N VAL A 50 3.71 -5.92 15.31
CA VAL A 50 3.26 -4.65 15.86
C VAL A 50 4.47 -3.75 16.08
N THR A 51 4.53 -2.62 15.37
CA THR A 51 5.64 -1.66 15.43
C THR A 51 5.17 -0.28 15.83
N ASP A 52 6.05 0.59 16.30
CA ASP A 52 5.70 2.00 16.45
C ASP A 52 5.76 2.74 15.09
N ARG A 53 5.00 3.83 14.97
CA ARG A 53 4.94 4.65 13.74
C ARG A 53 6.27 5.34 13.41
N ASN A 54 7.12 5.62 14.40
CA ASN A 54 8.40 6.29 14.15
C ASN A 54 9.37 5.33 13.47
N SER A 55 9.36 4.04 13.84
CA SER A 55 10.13 2.99 13.19
C SER A 55 9.71 2.81 11.72
N ILE A 56 8.39 2.86 11.44
CA ILE A 56 7.89 2.90 10.05
C ILE A 56 8.41 4.15 9.33
N ALA A 57 8.34 5.32 9.98
CA ALA A 57 8.82 6.58 9.39
C ALA A 57 10.31 6.56 9.08
N GLN A 58 11.10 5.94 9.94
CA GLN A 58 12.53 5.79 9.76
C GLN A 58 12.83 4.83 8.59
N SER A 59 12.17 3.68 8.52
CA SER A 59 12.33 2.75 7.39
C SER A 59 11.92 3.38 6.06
N MET A 60 10.77 4.06 6.01
CA MET A 60 10.33 4.80 4.81
C MET A 60 11.30 5.92 4.43
N ARG A 61 11.91 6.59 5.42
CA ARG A 61 12.92 7.62 5.21
C ARG A 61 14.19 7.05 4.59
N GLU A 62 14.68 5.93 5.10
CA GLU A 62 15.87 5.26 4.57
C GLU A 62 15.64 4.79 3.13
N ASP A 63 14.47 4.22 2.84
CA ASP A 63 14.07 3.84 1.49
C ASP A 63 13.93 5.05 0.56
N LEU A 64 13.28 6.13 1.01
CA LEU A 64 13.14 7.35 0.21
C LEU A 64 14.51 8.02 -0.02
N GLN A 65 15.39 8.03 0.98
CA GLN A 65 16.75 8.54 0.84
C GLN A 65 17.54 7.75 -0.21
N LYS A 66 17.45 6.41 -0.19
CA LYS A 66 18.05 5.56 -1.24
C LYS A 66 17.45 5.84 -2.62
N ARG A 67 16.15 6.11 -2.72
CA ARG A 67 15.44 6.39 -3.98
C ARG A 67 15.71 7.78 -4.56
N VAL A 68 15.81 8.80 -3.70
CA VAL A 68 15.81 10.22 -4.12
C VAL A 68 17.22 10.80 -4.18
N MET A 69 18.14 10.36 -3.33
CA MET A 69 19.51 10.93 -3.29
C MET A 69 20.30 10.71 -4.59
N PRO A 70 20.21 9.57 -5.29
CA PRO A 70 20.89 9.40 -6.58
C PRO A 70 20.35 10.34 -7.66
N VAL A 71 19.02 10.54 -7.72
CA VAL A 71 18.36 11.45 -8.67
C VAL A 71 18.78 12.91 -8.41
N LEU A 72 18.92 13.30 -7.14
CA LEU A 72 19.37 14.64 -6.78
C LEU A 72 20.85 14.88 -7.09
N ARG A 73 21.72 13.88 -6.89
CA ARG A 73 23.15 13.98 -7.27
C ARG A 73 23.34 14.16 -8.77
N TYR A 74 22.46 13.60 -9.59
CA TYR A 74 22.46 13.82 -11.04
C TYR A 74 21.81 15.13 -11.49
N SER A 75 21.02 15.79 -10.64
CA SER A 75 20.43 17.10 -10.99
C SER A 75 21.43 18.25 -11.04
N ASP A 76 22.67 18.02 -10.59
CA ASP A 76 23.80 18.92 -10.80
C ASP A 76 24.54 18.64 -12.13
N SER A 77 24.12 17.59 -12.89
CA SER A 77 24.57 17.36 -14.26
C SER A 77 23.65 18.09 -15.26
N LYS A 78 24.27 18.80 -16.20
CA LYS A 78 23.77 19.94 -16.99
C LYS A 78 22.48 19.77 -17.82
N GLU A 79 21.76 18.66 -17.75
CA GLU A 79 20.60 18.37 -18.62
C GLU A 79 19.28 18.08 -17.88
N VAL A 80 19.18 18.38 -16.59
CA VAL A 80 17.87 18.40 -15.90
C VAL A 80 17.27 19.80 -16.04
N THR A 81 16.17 19.91 -16.79
CA THR A 81 15.45 21.17 -17.06
C THR A 81 15.22 21.94 -15.75
N GLN A 82 15.68 23.21 -15.69
CA GLN A 82 15.66 24.08 -14.50
C GLN A 82 14.29 24.12 -13.79
N SER A 83 13.17 23.90 -14.50
CA SER A 83 11.83 23.89 -13.90
C SER A 83 11.63 22.78 -12.86
N LYS A 84 12.20 21.57 -13.06
CA LYS A 84 12.04 20.44 -12.11
C LYS A 84 12.90 20.59 -10.87
N ILE A 85 14.07 21.22 -11.00
CA ILE A 85 14.92 21.59 -9.86
C ILE A 85 14.24 22.69 -9.04
N ALA A 86 13.59 23.64 -9.70
CA ALA A 86 12.77 24.66 -9.04
C ALA A 86 11.58 24.05 -8.29
N ASP A 87 10.87 23.08 -8.86
CA ASP A 87 9.77 22.39 -8.18
C ASP A 87 10.24 21.63 -6.93
N ILE A 88 11.35 20.89 -7.01
CA ILE A 88 11.93 20.16 -5.86
C ILE A 88 12.48 21.12 -4.79
N LYS A 89 13.12 22.24 -5.20
CA LYS A 89 13.59 23.28 -4.26
C LYS A 89 12.43 24.00 -3.60
N THR A 90 11.35 24.27 -4.33
CA THR A 90 10.12 24.90 -3.81
C THR A 90 9.42 23.96 -2.83
N LEU A 91 9.28 22.67 -3.14
CA LEU A 91 8.70 21.68 -2.23
C LEU A 91 9.49 21.54 -0.92
N ASN A 92 10.83 21.52 -1.00
CA ASN A 92 11.71 21.50 0.18
C ASN A 92 11.65 22.79 1.01
N LYS A 93 11.29 23.93 0.38
CA LYS A 93 11.17 25.23 1.04
C LYS A 93 9.87 25.36 1.86
N PHE A 94 8.79 24.72 1.42
CA PHE A 94 7.47 24.81 2.08
C PHE A 94 7.14 23.63 3.01
N MET A 95 7.74 22.45 2.82
CA MET A 95 7.68 21.36 3.78
C MET A 95 9.06 20.68 3.87
N PRO A 96 9.76 20.73 5.03
CA PRO A 96 11.00 20.00 5.20
C PRO A 96 10.79 18.52 4.89
N LYS A 97 11.74 17.86 4.21
CA LYS A 97 11.65 16.41 3.85
C LYS A 97 11.26 15.53 5.06
N THR A 98 11.71 15.91 6.25
CA THR A 98 11.38 15.26 7.52
C THR A 98 9.89 15.32 7.86
N TRP A 99 9.19 16.39 7.50
CA TRP A 99 7.74 16.55 7.69
C TRP A 99 6.94 15.71 6.71
N VAL A 100 7.28 15.71 5.41
CA VAL A 100 6.61 14.85 4.41
C VAL A 100 6.77 13.36 4.76
N LEU A 101 7.95 12.96 5.24
CA LEU A 101 8.21 11.59 5.69
C LEU A 101 7.47 11.23 6.97
N LYS A 102 7.47 12.12 7.98
CA LYS A 102 6.67 11.94 9.21
C LYS A 102 5.18 11.87 8.90
N LEU A 103 4.70 12.70 7.98
CA LEU A 103 3.32 12.68 7.49
C LEU A 103 3.03 11.38 6.75
N GLY A 104 3.83 10.98 5.75
CA GLY A 104 3.64 9.73 5.01
C GLY A 104 3.62 8.50 5.91
N ALA A 105 4.52 8.44 6.90
CA ALA A 105 4.54 7.37 7.89
C ALA A 105 3.36 7.41 8.87
N SER A 106 2.85 8.60 9.18
CA SER A 106 1.61 8.76 9.96
C SER A 106 0.36 8.31 9.19
N LEU A 107 0.46 8.15 7.86
CA LEU A 107 -0.61 7.66 6.99
C LEU A 107 -0.61 6.15 6.80
N VAL A 108 0.53 5.47 7.02
CA VAL A 108 0.59 4.00 7.02
C VAL A 108 -0.29 3.48 8.15
N MET A 109 -1.28 2.65 7.79
CA MET A 109 -2.22 2.06 8.75
C MET A 109 -1.92 0.60 9.03
N GLY A 110 -1.32 -0.05 8.04
CA GLY A 110 -0.88 -1.43 7.96
C GLY A 110 -0.08 -1.56 6.65
N ALA A 111 0.65 -2.66 6.53
CA ALA A 111 1.25 -3.05 5.26
C ALA A 111 1.52 -4.57 5.25
N TYR A 112 1.15 -5.22 4.16
CA TYR A 112 1.65 -6.52 3.81
C TYR A 112 2.99 -6.38 3.07
N LEU A 113 4.06 -6.88 3.70
CA LEU A 113 5.41 -6.89 3.13
C LEU A 113 5.64 -8.21 2.39
N CYS A 114 5.17 -8.29 1.14
CA CYS A 114 5.25 -9.50 0.31
C CYS A 114 6.66 -10.15 0.30
N GLY A 115 7.73 -9.36 0.18
CA GLY A 115 9.10 -9.92 0.15
C GLY A 115 9.53 -10.62 1.45
N LYS A 116 8.86 -10.32 2.57
CA LYS A 116 9.09 -10.93 3.88
C LYS A 116 7.94 -11.83 4.33
N LYS A 117 6.86 -11.90 3.54
CA LYS A 117 5.59 -12.57 3.86
C LYS A 117 5.12 -12.23 5.28
N GLU A 118 5.20 -10.94 5.67
CA GLU A 118 4.80 -10.45 7.00
C GLU A 118 3.80 -9.31 6.90
N VAL A 119 2.85 -9.24 7.85
CA VAL A 119 1.97 -8.09 8.03
C VAL A 119 2.54 -7.20 9.12
N VAL A 120 2.65 -5.89 8.85
CA VAL A 120 3.15 -4.90 9.80
C VAL A 120 2.03 -3.93 10.15
N ILE A 121 1.73 -3.79 11.44
CA ILE A 121 0.70 -2.88 11.94
C ILE A 121 1.31 -1.84 12.89
N PRO A 122 1.19 -0.53 12.60
CA PRO A 122 1.57 0.53 13.52
C PRO A 122 0.67 0.57 14.75
N ASN A 123 1.28 0.29 15.90
CA ASN A 123 0.71 0.61 17.19
C ASN A 123 0.58 2.12 17.33
N SER A 124 -0.66 2.57 17.49
CA SER A 124 -1.00 3.97 17.61
C SER A 124 -1.45 4.28 19.03
N SER A 125 -0.66 3.88 20.04
CA SER A 125 -0.97 4.04 21.47
C SER A 125 -1.26 5.48 21.89
N ARG A 126 -0.80 6.49 21.12
CA ARG A 126 -1.08 7.91 21.34
C ARG A 126 -2.40 8.40 20.75
N HIS A 127 -3.06 7.61 19.90
CA HIS A 127 -4.35 7.94 19.28
C HIS A 127 -5.48 7.21 20.01
N HIS A 128 -5.88 7.75 21.16
CA HIS A 128 -6.99 7.31 22.02
C HIS A 128 -8.38 7.28 21.32
N ARG A 129 -8.44 7.62 20.02
CA ARG A 129 -9.67 7.65 19.21
C ARG A 129 -9.80 6.47 18.24
N LEU A 130 -8.79 5.60 18.12
CA LEU A 130 -8.86 4.43 17.27
C LEU A 130 -9.56 3.27 17.98
N THR A 131 -10.55 2.69 17.33
CA THR A 131 -11.34 1.56 17.84
C THR A 131 -10.75 0.22 17.38
N ALA A 132 -11.20 -0.89 17.98
CA ALA A 132 -10.78 -2.21 17.53
C ALA A 132 -11.24 -2.46 16.08
N ASP A 133 -12.45 -2.00 15.72
CA ASP A 133 -13.00 -2.05 14.35
C ASP A 133 -12.12 -1.36 13.31
N TYR A 134 -11.45 -0.25 13.69
CA TYR A 134 -10.46 0.38 12.81
C TYR A 134 -9.31 -0.57 12.48
N TYR A 135 -8.73 -1.24 13.50
CA TYR A 135 -7.63 -2.17 13.29
C TYR A 135 -8.06 -3.45 12.60
N ARG A 136 -9.26 -3.98 12.91
CA ARG A 136 -9.84 -5.13 12.21
C ARG A 136 -10.01 -4.87 10.72
N SER A 137 -10.51 -3.68 10.36
CA SER A 137 -10.67 -3.27 8.97
C SER A 137 -9.34 -3.13 8.23
N VAL A 138 -8.29 -2.65 8.90
CA VAL A 138 -6.93 -2.63 8.33
C VAL A 138 -6.40 -4.06 8.16
N LEU A 139 -6.49 -4.89 9.19
CA LEU A 139 -6.04 -6.28 9.14
C LEU A 139 -6.75 -7.07 8.04
N TYR A 140 -8.06 -6.84 7.86
CA TYR A 140 -8.84 -7.41 6.77
C TYR A 140 -8.24 -7.05 5.40
N HIS A 141 -7.94 -5.77 5.18
CA HIS A 141 -7.30 -5.30 3.95
C HIS A 141 -5.95 -6.00 3.70
N GLU A 142 -5.08 -6.04 4.71
CA GLU A 142 -3.76 -6.68 4.56
C GLU A 142 -3.85 -8.20 4.36
N LEU A 143 -4.82 -8.87 4.99
CA LEU A 143 -5.02 -10.31 4.81
C LEU A 143 -5.56 -10.66 3.41
N ILE A 144 -6.28 -9.76 2.74
CA ILE A 144 -6.61 -9.93 1.32
C ILE A 144 -5.32 -9.93 0.49
N HIS A 145 -4.36 -9.04 0.76
CA HIS A 145 -3.07 -9.07 0.06
C HIS A 145 -2.29 -10.36 0.31
N VAL A 146 -2.37 -10.93 1.52
CA VAL A 146 -1.81 -12.26 1.79
C VAL A 146 -2.48 -13.31 0.90
N ALA A 147 -3.82 -13.30 0.80
CA ALA A 147 -4.56 -14.25 -0.04
C ALA A 147 -4.22 -14.09 -1.52
N GLN A 148 -4.15 -12.84 -2.01
CA GLN A 148 -3.75 -12.53 -3.38
C GLN A 148 -2.35 -13.06 -3.69
N ASP A 149 -1.38 -12.88 -2.79
CA ASP A 149 0.01 -13.33 -2.99
C ASP A 149 0.15 -14.85 -2.88
N GLN A 150 -0.61 -15.51 -1.99
CA GLN A 150 -0.64 -16.97 -1.93
C GLN A 150 -1.27 -17.59 -3.18
N ARG A 151 -2.31 -16.97 -3.75
CA ARG A 151 -3.01 -17.46 -4.93
C ARG A 151 -2.28 -17.10 -6.23
N HIS A 152 -1.76 -15.88 -6.31
CA HIS A 152 -1.20 -15.26 -7.52
C HIS A 152 0.24 -14.75 -7.28
N PRO A 153 1.17 -15.63 -6.84
CA PRO A 153 2.53 -15.20 -6.50
C PRO A 153 3.27 -14.56 -7.68
N ALA A 154 2.97 -14.99 -8.91
CA ALA A 154 3.56 -14.46 -10.13
C ALA A 154 3.35 -12.95 -10.29
N LEU A 155 2.16 -12.42 -9.94
CA LEU A 155 1.90 -10.98 -10.01
C LEU A 155 2.71 -10.21 -8.97
N PHE A 156 2.80 -10.73 -7.75
CA PHE A 156 3.54 -10.08 -6.67
C PHE A 156 5.04 -10.08 -6.95
N ASP A 157 5.58 -11.19 -7.45
CA ASP A 157 6.97 -11.27 -7.90
C ASP A 157 7.25 -10.30 -9.04
N HIS A 158 6.33 -10.19 -10.00
CA HIS A 158 6.41 -9.26 -11.12
C HIS A 158 6.40 -7.79 -10.66
N VAL A 159 5.46 -7.41 -9.81
CA VAL A 159 5.36 -6.06 -9.19
C VAL A 159 6.63 -5.74 -8.39
N ASN A 160 7.12 -6.68 -7.59
CA ASN A 160 8.36 -6.53 -6.83
C ASN A 160 9.59 -6.43 -7.74
N GLY A 161 9.59 -7.12 -8.88
CA GLY A 161 10.61 -7.03 -9.93
C GLY A 161 10.65 -5.64 -10.55
N MET A 162 9.52 -5.18 -11.10
CA MET A 162 9.40 -3.84 -11.69
C MET A 162 9.75 -2.73 -10.69
N SER A 163 9.27 -2.84 -9.45
CA SER A 163 9.58 -1.87 -8.38
C SER A 163 11.08 -1.82 -8.11
N ARG A 164 11.76 -2.98 -8.02
CA ARG A 164 13.23 -3.05 -7.85
C ARG A 164 13.98 -2.46 -9.04
N GLU A 165 13.56 -2.76 -10.27
CA GLU A 165 14.19 -2.21 -11.49
C GLU A 165 14.06 -0.68 -11.52
N ILE A 166 12.86 -0.17 -11.24
CA ILE A 166 12.56 1.27 -11.03
C ILE A 166 13.47 1.92 -9.99
N MET A 167 13.86 1.18 -8.96
CA MET A 167 14.72 1.69 -7.90
C MET A 167 16.22 1.61 -8.21
N LYS A 168 16.66 0.69 -9.07
CA LYS A 168 18.08 0.44 -9.35
C LYS A 168 18.72 1.45 -10.29
N GLU A 169 17.97 2.02 -11.23
CA GLU A 169 18.55 2.85 -12.30
C GLU A 169 17.98 4.29 -12.36
N PRO A 170 18.20 5.10 -11.32
CA PRO A 170 17.74 6.49 -11.29
C PRO A 170 18.38 7.36 -12.39
N GLU A 171 19.56 6.99 -12.87
CA GLU A 171 20.30 7.69 -13.94
C GLU A 171 19.81 7.26 -15.33
N ALA A 172 19.55 5.97 -15.55
CA ALA A 172 18.96 5.47 -16.81
C ALA A 172 17.53 5.99 -17.02
N ARG A 173 16.84 6.41 -15.95
CA ARG A 173 15.57 7.15 -16.02
C ARG A 173 15.64 8.44 -16.81
N LEU A 174 16.80 9.11 -16.79
CA LEU A 174 17.04 10.34 -17.54
C LEU A 174 17.36 10.02 -19.01
N LEU A 175 18.12 8.96 -19.26
CA LEU A 175 18.57 8.56 -20.60
C LEU A 175 17.50 7.84 -21.43
N ASN A 176 16.58 7.09 -20.81
CA ASN A 176 15.56 6.31 -21.53
C ASN A 176 14.13 6.57 -20.99
N ARG A 177 13.75 7.85 -20.99
CA ARG A 177 12.50 8.34 -20.38
C ARG A 177 11.24 7.58 -20.85
N SER A 178 11.21 7.15 -22.11
CA SER A 178 10.08 6.39 -22.68
C SER A 178 9.91 5.02 -22.02
N LYS A 179 10.99 4.21 -21.93
CA LYS A 179 10.99 2.91 -21.25
C LYS A 179 10.48 3.02 -19.82
N TRP A 180 10.94 4.02 -19.08
CA TRP A 180 10.55 4.18 -17.67
C TRP A 180 9.12 4.70 -17.49
N LYS A 181 8.62 5.51 -18.42
CA LYS A 181 7.21 5.93 -18.44
C LYS A 181 6.31 4.72 -18.66
N ASP A 182 6.65 3.85 -19.61
CA ASP A 182 5.93 2.61 -19.88
C ASP A 182 5.94 1.67 -18.67
N MET A 183 7.11 1.37 -18.12
CA MET A 183 7.22 0.48 -16.95
C MET A 183 6.52 1.05 -15.71
N THR A 184 6.56 2.37 -15.49
CA THR A 184 5.80 3.00 -14.39
C THR A 184 4.28 2.91 -14.65
N SER A 185 3.84 3.03 -15.90
CA SER A 185 2.43 2.87 -16.28
C SER A 185 1.94 1.45 -16.02
N LYS A 186 2.71 0.44 -16.44
CA LYS A 186 2.42 -0.98 -16.19
C LYS A 186 2.39 -1.30 -14.70
N LEU A 187 3.40 -0.87 -13.94
CA LEU A 187 3.42 -1.02 -12.49
C LEU A 187 2.20 -0.38 -11.82
N ASN A 188 1.84 0.84 -12.21
CA ASN A 188 0.64 1.49 -11.68
C ASN A 188 -0.62 0.68 -12.03
N SER A 189 -0.72 0.14 -13.24
CA SER A 189 -1.84 -0.70 -13.64
C SER A 189 -1.97 -1.94 -12.75
N CYS A 190 -0.87 -2.67 -12.53
CA CYS A 190 -0.86 -3.82 -11.62
C CYS A 190 -1.29 -3.43 -10.19
N MET A 191 -0.72 -2.34 -9.67
CA MET A 191 -1.05 -1.87 -8.32
C MET A 191 -2.52 -1.44 -8.20
N THR A 192 -3.16 -0.96 -9.28
CA THR A 192 -4.60 -0.62 -9.29
C THR A 192 -5.45 -1.86 -9.06
N ILE A 193 -5.07 -2.99 -9.67
CA ILE A 193 -5.73 -4.28 -9.47
C ILE A 193 -5.50 -4.77 -8.04
N VAL A 194 -4.25 -4.81 -7.59
CA VAL A 194 -3.85 -5.34 -6.27
C VAL A 194 -4.55 -4.60 -5.13
N GLU A 195 -4.60 -3.27 -5.18
CA GLU A 195 -5.19 -2.43 -4.13
C GLU A 195 -6.71 -2.26 -4.28
N GLY A 196 -7.21 -2.34 -5.51
CA GLY A 196 -8.62 -2.11 -5.84
C GLY A 196 -9.56 -3.11 -5.19
N GLN A 197 -9.23 -4.40 -5.23
CA GLN A 197 -10.06 -5.48 -4.66
C GLN A 197 -10.21 -5.34 -3.13
N PRO A 198 -9.14 -5.25 -2.32
CA PRO A 198 -9.25 -5.02 -0.90
C PRO A 198 -10.00 -3.73 -0.57
N PHE A 199 -9.77 -2.64 -1.30
CA PHE A 199 -10.47 -1.38 -1.05
C PHE A 199 -11.98 -1.47 -1.34
N TYR A 200 -12.37 -2.19 -2.39
CA TYR A 200 -13.78 -2.46 -2.70
C TYR A 200 -14.44 -3.31 -1.61
N LEU A 201 -13.83 -4.45 -1.26
CA LEU A 201 -14.36 -5.35 -0.23
C LEU A 201 -14.44 -4.64 1.14
N GLN A 202 -13.41 -3.87 1.50
CA GLN A 202 -13.41 -3.07 2.71
C GLN A 202 -14.56 -2.04 2.74
N LYS A 203 -14.92 -1.41 1.61
CA LYS A 203 -16.07 -0.48 1.54
C LYS A 203 -17.41 -1.17 1.85
N ILE A 204 -17.57 -2.44 1.46
CA ILE A 204 -18.78 -3.23 1.76
C ILE A 204 -18.81 -3.55 3.26
N HIS A 205 -17.69 -4.07 3.78
CA HIS A 205 -17.62 -4.62 5.13
C HIS A 205 -17.46 -3.61 6.24
N ASP A 206 -16.85 -2.46 5.98
CA ASP A 206 -16.75 -1.38 6.97
C ASP A 206 -18.13 -0.97 7.52
N LYS A 207 -19.17 -1.02 6.68
CA LYS A 207 -20.53 -0.71 7.11
C LYS A 207 -21.21 -1.85 7.87
N GLN A 208 -20.87 -3.10 7.56
CA GLN A 208 -21.58 -4.28 8.06
C GLN A 208 -20.88 -4.94 9.27
N TYR A 209 -19.56 -5.07 9.22
CA TYR A 209 -18.76 -5.82 10.18
C TYR A 209 -17.88 -4.94 11.07
N PHE A 210 -17.59 -3.70 10.65
CA PHE A 210 -16.74 -2.76 11.41
C PHE A 210 -17.41 -1.38 11.64
N PRO A 211 -18.68 -1.34 12.12
CA PRO A 211 -19.48 -0.10 12.15
C PRO A 211 -18.90 0.98 13.07
N ASN A 212 -18.06 0.63 14.04
CA ASN A 212 -17.41 1.59 14.95
C ASN A 212 -16.06 2.08 14.45
N LYS A 213 -15.71 1.84 13.18
CA LYS A 213 -14.54 2.44 12.53
C LYS A 213 -14.74 3.97 12.47
N ASN A 214 -14.32 4.67 13.53
CA ASN A 214 -14.60 6.09 13.80
C ASN A 214 -14.40 7.01 12.58
N LYS A 215 -15.29 8.03 12.46
CA LYS A 215 -15.36 9.11 11.44
C LYS A 215 -14.09 9.96 11.23
N PHE A 216 -12.97 9.64 11.88
CA PHE A 216 -11.67 10.31 11.74
C PHE A 216 -11.05 10.15 10.33
N ILE A 217 -11.60 9.23 9.52
CA ILE A 217 -11.24 9.01 8.11
C ILE A 217 -11.56 10.23 7.24
N GLY A 218 -12.59 11.02 7.57
CA GLY A 218 -12.98 12.21 6.79
C GLY A 218 -11.92 13.32 6.80
N PHE A 219 -11.49 13.74 8.00
CA PHE A 219 -10.43 14.73 8.18
C PHE A 219 -9.07 14.23 7.64
N ARG A 220 -8.82 12.93 7.76
CA ARG A 220 -7.60 12.31 7.26
C ARG A 220 -7.58 12.20 5.73
N ASN A 221 -8.67 11.81 5.09
CA ASN A 221 -8.79 11.82 3.63
C ASN A 221 -8.66 13.24 3.09
N MET A 222 -9.11 14.24 3.84
CA MET A 222 -8.88 15.66 3.53
C MET A 222 -7.40 16.05 3.66
N LEU A 223 -6.69 15.61 4.71
CA LEU A 223 -5.26 15.89 4.91
C LEU A 223 -4.37 15.15 3.88
N ILE A 224 -4.68 13.89 3.61
CA ILE A 224 -4.16 13.06 2.52
C ILE A 224 -4.37 13.81 1.21
N LYS A 225 -5.61 14.19 0.87
CA LYS A 225 -5.90 14.94 -0.36
C LYS A 225 -5.13 16.25 -0.43
N ALA A 226 -5.07 17.04 0.65
CA ALA A 226 -4.38 18.33 0.71
C ALA A 226 -2.86 18.20 0.52
N ILE A 227 -2.23 17.20 1.15
CA ILE A 227 -0.78 16.92 1.00
C ILE A 227 -0.49 16.33 -0.39
N PHE A 228 -1.37 15.48 -0.91
CA PHE A 228 -1.21 14.83 -2.21
C PHE A 228 -1.62 15.73 -3.39
N THR A 229 -2.40 16.79 -3.20
CA THR A 229 -2.60 17.86 -4.19
C THR A 229 -1.37 18.73 -4.39
N LEU A 230 -0.46 18.78 -3.41
CA LEU A 230 0.79 19.54 -3.50
C LEU A 230 1.93 18.75 -4.19
N ILE A 231 1.72 17.45 -4.50
CA ILE A 231 2.70 16.58 -5.18
C ILE A 231 2.03 15.93 -6.40
N PRO A 232 2.27 16.40 -7.64
CA PRO A 232 1.52 16.01 -8.85
C PRO A 232 1.45 14.50 -9.12
N ASP A 233 2.50 13.74 -8.80
CA ASP A 233 2.55 12.29 -9.01
C ASP A 233 1.72 11.48 -8.00
N THR A 234 1.27 12.10 -6.91
CA THR A 234 0.49 11.42 -5.85
C THR A 234 -1.01 11.62 -5.96
N LYS A 235 -1.50 12.67 -6.63
CA LYS A 235 -2.91 12.77 -7.06
C LYS A 235 -3.32 11.54 -7.88
N LYS A 236 -2.42 11.09 -8.77
CA LYS A 236 -2.59 9.86 -9.57
C LYS A 236 -2.81 8.61 -8.70
N LYS A 237 -2.14 8.49 -7.54
CA LYS A 237 -2.33 7.36 -6.60
C LYS A 237 -3.70 7.34 -5.93
N LEU A 238 -4.28 8.50 -5.61
CA LEU A 238 -5.64 8.56 -5.05
C LEU A 238 -6.70 8.18 -6.07
N ASP A 239 -6.55 8.64 -7.30
CA ASP A 239 -7.42 8.26 -8.42
C ASP A 239 -7.29 6.75 -8.73
N GLN A 240 -6.11 6.18 -8.52
CA GLN A 240 -5.83 4.75 -8.64
C GLN A 240 -6.67 3.89 -7.68
N TYR A 241 -6.71 4.24 -6.39
CA TYR A 241 -7.53 3.51 -5.40
C TYR A 241 -9.03 3.61 -5.69
N GLY A 242 -9.48 4.77 -6.17
CA GLY A 242 -10.87 4.98 -6.60
C GLY A 242 -11.24 4.11 -7.79
N SER A 243 -10.47 4.21 -8.88
CA SER A 243 -10.70 3.46 -10.13
C SER A 243 -10.59 1.95 -9.97
N GLY A 244 -9.66 1.45 -9.15
CA GLY A 244 -9.56 0.02 -8.83
C GLY A 244 -10.79 -0.51 -8.08
N ALA A 245 -11.32 0.24 -7.10
CA ALA A 245 -12.53 -0.19 -6.41
C ALA A 245 -13.78 -0.12 -7.29
N ASP A 246 -13.89 0.88 -8.17
CA ASP A 246 -15.01 0.96 -9.12
C ASP A 246 -14.95 -0.18 -10.14
N PHE A 247 -13.75 -0.62 -10.52
CA PHE A 247 -13.56 -1.80 -11.34
C PHE A 247 -14.12 -3.08 -10.69
N PHE A 248 -13.75 -3.38 -9.44
CA PHE A 248 -14.27 -4.54 -8.69
C PHE A 248 -15.70 -4.35 -8.19
N LYS A 249 -16.29 -3.16 -8.34
CA LYS A 249 -17.74 -2.99 -8.21
C LYS A 249 -18.49 -3.52 -9.43
N LEU A 250 -17.88 -3.43 -10.61
CA LEU A 250 -18.46 -3.85 -11.89
C LEU A 250 -18.08 -5.29 -12.27
N HIS A 251 -17.03 -5.84 -11.65
CA HIS A 251 -16.55 -7.20 -11.87
C HIS A 251 -16.54 -7.95 -10.54
N SER A 252 -16.66 -9.28 -10.56
CA SER A 252 -16.59 -10.07 -9.32
C SER A 252 -15.26 -9.84 -8.60
N ALA A 253 -15.32 -9.55 -7.29
CA ALA A 253 -14.16 -9.52 -6.40
C ALA A 253 -13.80 -10.91 -5.84
N GLN A 254 -14.53 -11.94 -6.25
CA GLN A 254 -14.41 -13.32 -5.76
C GLN A 254 -14.01 -14.29 -6.87
N SER A 255 -13.25 -15.32 -6.49
CA SER A 255 -12.89 -16.48 -7.32
C SER A 255 -14.12 -17.24 -7.86
N PRO A 256 -14.04 -17.84 -9.07
CA PRO A 256 -12.87 -17.92 -9.95
C PRO A 256 -12.70 -16.71 -10.87
N VAL A 257 -13.75 -15.90 -11.05
CA VAL A 257 -13.75 -14.79 -12.03
C VAL A 257 -12.62 -13.79 -11.76
N VAL A 258 -12.38 -13.48 -10.49
CA VAL A 258 -11.35 -12.51 -10.11
C VAL A 258 -9.92 -12.96 -10.49
N ASP A 259 -9.66 -14.27 -10.63
CA ASP A 259 -8.32 -14.82 -10.86
C ASP A 259 -7.69 -14.37 -12.18
N GLU A 260 -8.51 -14.08 -13.20
CA GLU A 260 -7.99 -13.61 -14.50
C GLU A 260 -7.31 -12.25 -14.38
N PHE A 261 -7.84 -11.37 -13.53
CA PHE A 261 -7.31 -10.00 -13.39
C PHE A 261 -5.97 -9.97 -12.69
N PHE A 262 -5.61 -11.03 -11.96
CA PHE A 262 -4.35 -11.16 -11.23
C PHE A 262 -3.25 -11.83 -12.07
N GLN A 263 -3.47 -12.09 -13.36
CA GLN A 263 -2.39 -12.48 -14.27
C GLN A 263 -1.55 -11.25 -14.65
N PRO A 264 -0.20 -11.28 -14.59
CA PRO A 264 0.65 -10.12 -14.88
C PRO A 264 0.31 -9.42 -16.20
N GLN A 265 0.15 -10.18 -17.28
CA GLN A 265 -0.10 -9.63 -18.62
C GLN A 265 -1.45 -8.89 -18.72
N ILE A 266 -2.45 -9.35 -17.97
CA ILE A 266 -3.76 -8.72 -17.89
C ILE A 266 -3.68 -7.49 -16.99
N ALA A 267 -3.08 -7.63 -15.81
CA ALA A 267 -2.96 -6.58 -14.80
C ALA A 267 -2.16 -5.37 -15.31
N GLU A 268 -1.07 -5.59 -16.05
CA GLU A 268 -0.20 -4.54 -16.60
C GLU A 268 -0.91 -3.67 -17.64
N THR A 269 -1.87 -4.21 -18.39
CA THR A 269 -2.51 -3.53 -19.53
C THR A 269 -3.86 -2.91 -19.17
N ARG A 270 -4.53 -3.40 -18.12
CA ARG A 270 -5.92 -3.02 -17.79
C ARG A 270 -6.15 -1.52 -17.58
N PHE A 271 -5.19 -0.85 -16.95
CA PHE A 271 -5.22 0.58 -16.64
C PHE A 271 -3.99 1.32 -17.17
N ALA A 272 -3.11 0.65 -17.92
CA ALA A 272 -1.99 1.33 -18.55
C ALA A 272 -2.52 2.34 -19.56
N LYS A 273 -2.05 3.59 -19.45
CA LYS A 273 -2.29 4.56 -20.51
C LYS A 273 -1.40 4.19 -21.68
N VAL A 274 -2.00 3.90 -22.84
CA VAL A 274 -1.26 3.73 -24.09
C VAL A 274 -0.46 5.01 -24.32
N SER A 275 0.86 4.88 -24.37
CA SER A 275 1.73 6.02 -24.67
C SER A 275 1.68 6.23 -26.19
N GLY A 276 0.82 7.16 -26.63
CA GLY A 276 1.01 7.88 -27.89
C GLY A 276 2.12 8.92 -27.76
#